data_AF-A0A1J5FD84-F1
#
_entry.id   AF-A0A1J5FD84-F1
#
_cell.length_a   1.000
_cell.length_b   1.000
_cell.length_c   1.000
_cell.angle_alpha   90.00
_cell.angle_beta   90.00
_cell.angle_gamma   90.00
#
_symmetry.space_group_name_H-M   'P 1'
#
loop_
_entity.id
_entity.type
_entity.pdbx_description
1 polymer ?
#
loop_
_entity_poly.entity_id
_entity_poly.type
_entity_poly.pdbx_seq_one_letter_code
_entity_poly.pdbx_strand_id
1 'polypeptide(L)' 'MGHHPHVTENIELYKNVPIIYSLGNFVFDQPIPSTLDGQMLIFSLGKTEASIKLVPFHRDPNDFKIHF' A
#
# COMPACT_ATOMS: atom_id res chain seq x y z
N MET A 1 -7.39 20.96 6.73
CA MET A 1 -8.10 20.23 5.66
C MET A 1 -7.06 19.46 4.87
N GLY A 2 -6.77 18.24 5.29
CA GLY A 2 -5.73 17.39 4.72
C GLY A 2 -5.96 15.99 5.24
N HIS A 3 -7.12 15.42 4.91
CA HIS A 3 -7.45 14.04 5.24
C HIS A 3 -6.98 13.20 4.06
N HIS A 4 -5.76 12.69 4.12
CA HIS A 4 -5.28 11.74 3.12
C HIS A 4 -6.01 10.40 3.34
N PRO A 5 -6.62 9.81 2.30
CA PRO A 5 -7.36 8.57 2.43
C PRO A 5 -6.45 7.41 2.85
N HIS A 6 -6.87 6.72 3.90
CA HIS A 6 -6.23 5.52 4.44
C HIS A 6 -6.54 4.24 3.63
N VAL A 7 -6.94 4.40 2.37
CA VAL A 7 -7.32 3.32 1.46
C VAL A 7 -6.31 3.27 0.32
N THR A 8 -6.17 2.10 -0.30
CA THR A 8 -5.27 1.93 -1.44
C THR A 8 -5.65 2.87 -2.59
N GLU A 9 -4.67 3.58 -3.14
CA GLU A 9 -4.84 4.42 -4.32
C GLU A 9 -3.99 3.90 -5.49
N ASN A 10 -4.32 4.36 -6.71
CA ASN A 10 -3.69 3.88 -7.94
C ASN A 10 -2.18 4.12 -7.96
N ILE A 11 -1.51 3.42 -8.87
CA ILE A 11 -0.09 3.64 -9.19
C ILE A 11 -0.01 4.17 -10.61
N GLU A 12 0.79 5.20 -10.79
CA GLU A 12 0.96 5.89 -12.06
C GLU A 12 2.44 5.86 -12.47
N LEU A 13 2.69 5.78 -13.77
CA LEU A 13 4.01 6.02 -14.33
C LEU A 13 4.04 7.40 -14.97
N TYR A 14 4.76 8.33 -14.34
CA TYR A 14 4.96 9.68 -14.87
C TYR A 14 6.42 9.86 -15.28
N LYS A 15 6.68 10.13 -16.57
CA LYS A 15 8.05 10.28 -17.11
C LYS A 15 8.98 9.10 -16.74
N ASN A 16 8.47 7.87 -16.82
CA ASN A 16 9.16 6.64 -16.42
C ASN A 16 9.52 6.55 -14.92
N VAL A 17 8.94 7.41 -14.08
CA VAL A 17 9.07 7.35 -12.64
C VAL A 17 7.75 6.88 -12.04
N PRO A 18 7.74 5.82 -11.22
CA PRO A 18 6.52 5.34 -10.56
C PRO A 18 6.11 6.31 -9.45
N ILE A 19 4.82 6.65 -9.41
CA ILE A 19 4.15 7.39 -8.35
C ILE A 19 3.20 6.42 -7.65
N ILE A 20 3.41 6.21 -6.35
CA ILE A 20 2.54 5.42 -5.48
C ILE A 20 1.82 6.39 -4.55
N TYR A 21 0.53 6.63 -4.78
CA TYR A 21 -0.24 7.66 -4.06
C TYR A 21 -0.60 7.24 -2.63
N SER A 22 -1.11 6.01 -2.44
CA SER A 22 -1.41 5.45 -1.11
C SER A 22 -1.36 3.92 -1.13
N LEU A 23 -0.73 3.34 -0.11
CA LEU A 23 -0.65 1.89 0.10
C LEU A 23 -1.74 1.36 1.03
N GLY A 24 -2.64 2.22 1.53
CA GLY A 24 -3.59 1.86 2.58
C GLY A 24 -2.93 1.70 3.96
N ASN A 25 -3.71 1.23 4.94
CA ASN A 25 -3.26 1.07 6.32
C ASN A 25 -2.61 -0.29 6.54
N PHE A 26 -1.35 -0.30 7.01
CA PHE A 26 -0.66 -1.55 7.37
C PHE A 26 -0.91 -1.98 8.83
N VAL A 27 -0.74 -1.05 9.80
CA VAL A 27 -0.78 -1.36 11.25
C VAL A 27 -1.84 -0.54 12.01
N PHE A 28 -2.45 0.47 11.38
CA PHE A 28 -3.33 1.40 12.10
C PHE A 28 -4.69 0.80 12.45
N ASP A 29 -5.11 1.00 13.70
CA ASP A 29 -6.41 0.57 14.25
C ASP A 29 -7.56 1.47 13.80
N GLN A 30 -7.90 1.39 12.52
CA GLN A 30 -9.18 1.90 12.04
C GLN A 30 -10.04 0.70 11.68
N PRO A 31 -11.05 0.31 12.48
CA PRO A 31 -11.99 -0.76 12.15
C PRO A 31 -13.01 -0.29 11.10
N ILE A 32 -12.56 0.48 10.11
CA ILE A 32 -13.37 0.94 8.98
C ILE A 32 -13.16 -0.09 7.87
N PRO A 33 -14.23 -0.70 7.32
CA PRO A 33 -14.08 -1.75 6.30
C PRO A 33 -13.21 -1.35 5.11
N SER A 34 -13.27 -0.09 4.66
CA SER A 34 -12.48 0.40 3.53
C SER A 34 -10.97 0.49 3.80
N THR A 35 -10.52 0.40 5.06
CA THR A 35 -9.10 0.48 5.45
C THR A 35 -8.51 -0.89 5.82
N LEU A 36 -9.24 -1.99 5.59
CA LEU A 36 -8.75 -3.35 5.83
C LEU A 36 -7.90 -3.88 4.68
N ASP A 37 -8.14 -3.40 3.47
CA ASP A 37 -7.31 -3.72 2.32
C ASP A 37 -6.16 -2.73 2.19
N GLY A 38 -4.98 -3.26 1.91
CA GLY A 38 -3.78 -2.46 1.65
C GLY A 38 -2.83 -3.18 0.71
N GLN A 39 -1.72 -2.50 0.39
CA GLN A 39 -0.64 -3.06 -0.40
C GLN A 39 0.71 -2.86 0.26
N MET A 40 1.53 -3.90 0.24
CA MET A 40 2.93 -3.80 0.59
C MET A 40 3.75 -3.55 -0.67
N LEU A 41 4.65 -2.58 -0.60
CA LEU A 41 5.59 -2.30 -1.67
C LEU A 41 6.94 -2.94 -1.34
N ILE A 42 7.37 -3.86 -2.20
CA ILE A 42 8.71 -4.42 -2.19
C ILE A 42 9.52 -3.69 -3.25
N PHE A 43 10.46 -2.88 -2.81
CA PHE A 43 11.41 -2.19 -3.69
C PHE A 43 12.74 -2.94 -3.70
N SER A 44 13.19 -3.34 -4.88
CA SER A 44 14.52 -3.94 -5.07
C SER A 44 15.39 -3.00 -5.89
N LEU A 45 16.57 -2.68 -5.37
CA LEU A 45 17.55 -1.83 -6.05
C LEU A 45 18.82 -2.62 -6.36
N GLY A 46 19.09 -2.81 -7.65
CA GLY A 46 20.34 -3.35 -8.18
C GLY A 46 21.30 -2.24 -8.63
N LYS A 47 22.47 -2.63 -9.13
CA LYS A 47 23.49 -1.66 -9.62
C LYS A 47 23.05 -0.89 -10.86
N THR A 48 22.22 -1.50 -11.70
CA THR A 48 21.80 -0.96 -13.01
C THR A 48 20.28 -0.96 -13.20
N GLU A 49 19.54 -1.54 -12.25
CA GLU A 49 18.10 -1.72 -12.36
C GLU A 49 17.42 -1.51 -11.01
N ALA A 50 16.16 -1.13 -11.06
CA ALA A 50 15.28 -1.08 -9.90
C ALA A 50 13.96 -1.75 -10.27
N SER A 51 13.36 -2.48 -9.33
CA SER A 51 12.05 -3.08 -9.52
C SER A 51 11.15 -2.83 -8.31
N ILE A 52 9.86 -2.77 -8.60
CA ILE A 52 8.80 -2.61 -7.60
C ILE A 52 7.87 -3.81 -7.76
N LYS A 53 7.55 -4.46 -6.66
CA LYS A 53 6.49 -5.44 -6.56
C LYS A 53 5.49 -4.97 -5.53
N LEU A 54 4.21 -5.05 -5.88
CA LEU A 54 3.13 -4.80 -4.95
C LEU A 54 2.59 -6.15 -4.49
N VAL A 55 2.32 -6.25 -3.20
CA VAL A 55 1.72 -7.42 -2.59
C VAL A 55 0.45 -6.96 -1.88
N PRO A 56 -0.73 -7.26 -2.42
CA PRO A 56 -1.97 -6.92 -1.74
C PRO A 56 -2.06 -7.72 -0.43
N PHE A 57 -2.73 -7.15 0.55
CA PHE A 57 -3.08 -7.85 1.77
C PHE A 57 -4.43 -7.41 2.30
N HIS A 58 -5.04 -8.29 3.09
CA HIS A 58 -6.24 -8.01 3.85
C HIS A 58 -5.93 -8.13 5.35
N ARG A 59 -6.34 -7.13 6.14
CA ARG A 59 -6.18 -7.11 7.59
C ARG A 59 -7.45 -7.60 8.28
N ASP A 60 -7.30 -8.54 9.21
CA ASP A 60 -8.40 -8.94 10.08
C ASP A 60 -8.83 -7.75 10.98
N PRO A 61 -10.13 -7.40 11.00
CA PRO A 61 -10.62 -6.27 11.77
C PRO A 61 -10.53 -6.46 13.29
N ASN A 62 -10.29 -7.68 13.79
CA ASN A 62 -10.36 -8.00 15.22
C ASN A 62 -9.00 -8.24 15.86
N ASP A 63 -7.97 -8.66 15.10
CA ASP A 63 -6.69 -9.08 15.69
C ASP A 63 -5.43 -8.61 14.94
N PHE A 64 -5.58 -7.66 14.01
CA PHE A 64 -4.48 -7.07 13.21
C PHE A 64 -3.70 -8.08 12.36
N LYS A 65 -4.12 -9.35 12.26
CA LYS A 65 -3.46 -10.32 11.39
C LYS A 65 -3.61 -9.91 9.94
N ILE A 66 -2.57 -10.18 9.18
CA ILE A 66 -2.47 -9.83 7.78
C ILE A 66 -2.50 -11.12 6.95
N HIS A 67 -3.38 -11.13 5.96
CA HIS A 67 -3.55 -12.20 4.99
C HIS A 67 -3.05 -11.68 3.64
N PHE A 68 -2.07 -12.38 3.06
CA PHE A 68 -1.48 -12.04 1.75
C PHE A 68 -2.12 -12.84 0.61
#